data_AF-Q161I1-F1
#
_entry.id   AF-Q161I1-F1
#
_cell.length_a   1.000
_cell.length_b   1.000
_cell.length_c   1.000
_cell.angle_alpha   90.00
_cell.angle_beta   90.00
_cell.angle_gamma   90.00
#
_symmetry.space_group_name_H-M   'P 1'
#
loop_
_entity.id
_entity.type
_entity.pdbx_description
1 polymer ?
#
loop_
_entity_poly.entity_id
_entity_poly.type
_entity_poly.pdbx_seq_one_letter_code
_entity_poly.pdbx_strand_id
1 'polypeptide(L)' 'MEKDDSINVLGEPLVICGTDPVTGFFRDGYCNTCAADQGSHTVCAVMTAEFLAFSKYLGNDLSTPRPEVWVCRA' A
#
# COMPACT_ATOMS: atom_id res chain seq x y z
N MET A 1 6.14 -15.62 -6.59
CA MET A 1 4.93 -14.84 -6.30
C MET A 1 4.38 -14.41 -7.64
N GLU A 2 3.30 -15.03 -8.08
CA GLU A 2 2.62 -14.68 -9.32
C GLU A 2 1.66 -13.54 -9.02
N LYS A 3 1.75 -12.43 -9.75
CA LYS A 3 0.87 -11.27 -9.56
C LYS A 3 -0.50 -11.58 -10.16
N ASP A 4 -1.54 -11.12 -9.49
CA ASP A 4 -2.87 -11.07 -10.08
C ASP A 4 -2.91 -10.01 -11.20
N ASP A 5 -3.95 -10.02 -12.02
CA ASP A 5 -4.11 -9.06 -13.11
C ASP A 5 -4.06 -7.61 -12.59
N SER A 6 -3.13 -6.83 -13.14
CA SER A 6 -2.90 -5.43 -12.76
C SER A 6 -3.94 -4.49 -13.38
N ILE A 7 -5.20 -4.65 -12.98
CA ILE A 7 -6.33 -3.81 -13.40
C ILE A 7 -6.93 -3.02 -12.24
N ASN A 8 -7.38 -1.78 -12.51
CA ASN A 8 -8.06 -0.93 -11.56
C ASN A 8 -9.55 -1.27 -11.47
N VAL A 9 -10.27 -0.62 -10.55
CA VAL A 9 -11.71 -0.83 -10.32
C VAL A 9 -12.60 -0.44 -11.51
N LEU A 10 -12.05 0.26 -12.51
CA LEU A 10 -12.72 0.64 -13.76
C LEU A 10 -12.45 -0.35 -14.90
N GLY A 11 -11.64 -1.40 -14.65
CA GLY A 11 -11.22 -2.38 -15.66
C GLY A 11 -10.08 -1.91 -16.56
N GLU A 12 -9.41 -0.82 -16.22
CA GLU A 12 -8.25 -0.28 -16.96
C GLU A 12 -6.93 -0.71 -16.30
N PRO A 13 -5.76 -0.56 -16.96
CA PRO A 13 -4.48 -0.85 -16.31
C PRO A 13 -4.27 -0.08 -15.00
N LEU A 14 -3.69 -0.73 -13.99
CA LEU A 14 -3.30 -0.06 -12.75
C LEU A 14 -2.33 1.10 -13.02
N VAL A 15 -2.51 2.18 -12.25
CA VAL A 15 -1.62 3.34 -12.25
C VAL A 15 -0.73 3.35 -11.01
N ILE A 16 0.36 4.10 -11.09
CA ILE A 16 1.27 4.28 -9.95
C ILE A 16 0.50 4.91 -8.78
N CYS A 17 0.62 4.31 -7.61
CA CYS A 17 0.07 4.82 -6.37
C CYS A 17 1.07 5.72 -5.62
N GLY A 18 2.36 5.36 -5.57
CA GLY A 18 3.39 6.19 -4.91
C GLY A 18 4.82 5.72 -5.15
N THR A 19 5.74 6.69 -5.26
CA THR A 19 7.17 6.44 -5.60
C THR A 19 8.17 7.03 -4.61
N ASP A 20 7.78 8.05 -3.84
CA ASP A 20 8.58 8.57 -2.75
C ASP A 20 7.68 8.85 -1.55
N PRO A 21 7.56 7.89 -0.62
CA PRO A 21 8.17 6.55 -0.63
C PRO A 21 7.55 5.59 -1.65
N VAL A 22 8.30 4.57 -2.08
CA VAL A 22 7.79 3.50 -2.95
C VAL A 22 6.78 2.63 -2.19
N THR A 23 5.57 2.51 -2.74
CA THR A 23 4.45 1.78 -2.14
C THR A 23 4.26 0.37 -2.74
N GLY A 24 3.21 -0.33 -2.30
CA GLY A 24 2.79 -1.63 -2.84
C GLY A 24 3.43 -2.84 -2.15
N PHE A 25 2.70 -3.96 -2.08
CA PHE A 25 3.20 -5.22 -1.51
C PHE A 25 4.51 -5.67 -2.17
N PHE A 26 4.58 -5.56 -3.50
CA PHE A 26 5.77 -5.88 -4.30
C PHE A 26 6.84 -4.79 -4.31
N ARG A 27 6.62 -3.65 -3.67
CA ARG A 27 7.50 -2.46 -3.68
C ARG A 27 7.83 -1.98 -5.10
N ASP A 28 6.82 -1.96 -5.97
CA ASP A 28 6.89 -1.46 -7.35
C ASP A 28 6.11 -0.15 -7.54
N GLY A 29 5.53 0.41 -6.48
CA GLY A 29 4.73 1.63 -6.52
C GLY A 29 3.28 1.43 -6.95
N TYR A 30 2.85 0.19 -7.19
CA TYR A 30 1.48 -0.17 -7.56
C TYR A 30 0.81 -0.97 -6.45
N CYS A 31 -0.52 -0.88 -6.36
CA CYS A 31 -1.34 -1.71 -5.47
C CYS A 31 -1.53 -3.14 -6.02
N ASN A 32 -0.46 -3.74 -6.55
CA ASN A 32 -0.43 -5.13 -7.02
C ASN A 32 -0.52 -6.10 -5.84
N THR A 33 -1.24 -7.20 -6.03
CA THR A 33 -1.42 -8.25 -5.03
C THR A 33 -1.14 -9.64 -5.61
N CYS A 34 -1.12 -10.65 -4.74
CA CYS A 34 -1.07 -12.05 -5.07
C CYS A 34 -1.56 -12.88 -3.88
N ALA A 35 -1.62 -14.22 -4.05
CA ALA A 35 -1.97 -15.15 -2.97
C ALA A 35 -1.08 -15.04 -1.70
N ALA A 36 0.11 -14.45 -1.77
CA ALA A 36 0.98 -14.23 -0.62
C ALA A 36 0.68 -12.94 0.16
N ASP A 37 -0.04 -11.98 -0.44
CA ASP A 37 -0.43 -10.73 0.22
C ASP A 37 -1.69 -10.91 1.07
N GLN A 38 -1.49 -11.46 2.26
CA GLN A 38 -2.59 -11.68 3.23
C GLN A 38 -3.27 -10.39 3.68
N GLY A 39 -2.60 -9.24 3.53
CA GLY A 39 -3.16 -7.93 3.86
C GLY A 39 -3.97 -7.30 2.73
N SER A 40 -3.89 -7.85 1.51
CA SER A 40 -4.56 -7.32 0.31
C SER A 40 -4.37 -5.81 0.14
N HIS A 41 -3.12 -5.39 -0.05
CA HIS A 41 -2.73 -3.98 -0.22
C HIS A 41 -3.12 -3.44 -1.61
N THR A 42 -4.40 -3.58 -1.98
CA THR A 42 -4.99 -3.27 -3.30
C THR A 42 -5.62 -1.87 -3.38
N VAL A 43 -5.74 -1.16 -2.25
CA VAL A 43 -6.33 0.18 -2.18
C VAL A 43 -5.25 1.25 -2.16
N CYS A 44 -5.20 2.08 -3.20
CA CYS A 44 -4.40 3.30 -3.18
C CYS A 44 -5.17 4.40 -2.44
N ALA A 45 -4.54 5.04 -1.45
CA ALA A 45 -5.17 6.06 -0.64
C ALA A 45 -4.21 7.22 -0.33
N VAL A 46 -4.76 8.42 -0.23
CA VAL A 46 -4.04 9.59 0.28
C VAL A 46 -4.13 9.56 1.80
N MET A 47 -2.98 9.56 2.46
CA MET A 47 -2.92 9.48 3.92
C MET A 47 -3.21 10.85 4.53
N THR A 48 -4.11 10.89 5.51
CA THR A 48 -4.35 12.10 6.33
C THR A 48 -3.91 11.86 7.76
N ALA A 49 -3.67 12.93 8.52
CA ALA A 49 -3.26 12.83 9.93
C ALA A 49 -4.30 12.08 10.77
N GLU A 50 -5.59 12.28 10.48
CA GLU A 50 -6.71 11.62 11.15
C GLU A 50 -6.72 10.13 10.85
N PHE A 51 -6.53 9.74 9.59
CA PHE A 51 -6.46 8.33 9.20
C PHE A 51 -5.28 7.63 9.86
N LEU A 52 -4.10 8.27 9.89
CA LEU A 52 -2.92 7.71 10.53
C LEU A 52 -3.10 7.52 12.04
N ALA A 53 -3.69 8.51 12.72
CA ALA A 53 -3.97 8.42 14.15
C ALA A 53 -4.98 7.30 14.45
N PHE A 54 -6.04 7.20 13.65
CA PHE A 54 -7.05 6.14 13.77
C PHE A 54 -6.45 4.75 13.50
N SER A 55 -5.70 4.59 12.41
CA SER A 55 -5.08 3.32 12.03
C SER A 55 -4.12 2.83 13.11
N LYS A 56 -3.29 3.74 13.64
CA LYS A 56 -2.38 3.48 14.76
C LYS A 56 -3.13 3.08 16.03
N TYR A 57 -4.23 3.75 16.36
CA TYR A 57 -5.06 3.40 17.51
C TYR A 57 -5.64 1.98 17.40
N LEU A 58 -5.98 1.54 16.19
CA LEU A 58 -6.43 0.17 15.91
C LEU A 58 -5.29 -0.87 15.78
N GLY A 59 -4.03 -0.47 16.01
CA GLY A 59 -2.88 -1.35 15.96
C GLY A 59 -2.15 -1.44 14.62
N ASN A 60 -2.57 -0.67 13.61
CA ASN A 60 -1.90 -0.55 12.32
C ASN A 60 -1.10 0.76 12.24
N ASP A 61 0.08 0.78 12.85
CA ASP A 61 0.92 1.97 12.87
C ASP A 61 1.68 2.17 11.55
N LEU A 62 1.14 3.03 10.68
CA LEU A 62 1.76 3.48 9.43
C LEU A 62 2.58 4.77 9.58
N SER A 63 2.63 5.34 10.79
CA SER A 63 3.24 6.66 11.05
C SER A 63 4.68 6.58 11.58
N THR A 64 4.99 5.51 12.34
CA THR A 64 6.32 5.31 12.90
C THR A 64 7.28 4.78 11.82
N PRO A 65 8.39 5.49 11.49
CA PRO A 65 9.35 5.01 10.51
C PRO A 65 9.99 3.69 10.95
N ARG A 66 10.04 2.71 10.02
CA ARG A 66 10.69 1.41 10.22
C ARG A 66 11.72 1.18 9.12
N PRO A 67 13.00 1.50 9.32
CA PRO A 67 14.04 1.29 8.30
C PRO A 67 14.21 -0.18 7.88
N GLU A 68 13.92 -1.11 8.79
CA GLU A 68 14.02 -2.55 8.61
C GLU A 68 12.90 -3.14 7.73
N VAL A 69 11.75 -2.47 7.67
CA VAL A 69 10.60 -2.82 6.83
C VAL A 69 10.08 -1.54 6.22
N TRP A 70 10.36 -1.28 4.94
CA TRP A 70 9.97 -0.03 4.26
C TRP A 70 8.46 0.25 4.40
N VAL A 71 8.07 0.97 5.45
CA VAL A 71 6.71 1.47 5.65
C VAL A 71 6.62 2.74 4.82
N CYS A 72 5.58 2.83 4.00
CA CYS A 72 5.26 4.07 3.31
C CYS A 72 5.09 5.16 4.38
N ARG A 73 6.03 6.09 4.49
CA ARG A 73 5.71 7.43 4.99
C ARG A 73 4.49 7.92 4.22
N ALA A 74 3.42 8.18 4.96
CA ALA A 74 2.35 9.05 4.54
C ALA A 74 2.89 10.41 4.07
#